data_AF-A0A5C5VXS3-F1
#
_entry.id   AF-A0A5C5VXS3-F1
#
_cell.length_a   1.000
_cell.length_b   1.000
_cell.length_c   1.000
_cell.angle_alpha   90.00
_cell.angle_beta   90.00
_cell.angle_gamma   90.00
#
_symmetry.space_group_name_H-M   'P 1'
#
loop_
_entity.id
_entity.type
_entity.pdbx_description
1 polymer ?
#
loop_
_entity_poly.entity_id
_entity_poly.type
_entity_poly.pdbx_seq_one_letter_code
_entity_poly.pdbx_strand_id
1 'polypeptide(L)'
;MPLDSSSQASLAESYVLIVSADGTCVLHPRVPEYVGQKPWEWCTSEDSEACREAFVQACMFRKESQFITHMRYDGRIFKLSMHLYPLGEGGQVLCSYHRVFEGELTRRERHVLALIAGGADAKQTADALGISPSTVRDYIAGIKRKLHVVTQEGFTLAAHHFGLSRTPEEV
;
A
#
# COMPACT_ATOMS: atom_id res chain seq x y z
N MET A 1 -0.36 -26.31 3.97
CA MET A 1 0.75 -26.40 3.01
C MET A 1 1.68 -25.23 3.32
N PRO A 2 2.96 -25.46 3.69
CA PRO A 2 3.84 -24.35 4.06
C PRO A 2 4.21 -23.58 2.79
N LEU A 3 3.97 -22.26 2.81
CA LEU A 3 4.33 -21.33 1.74
C LEU A 3 5.85 -21.33 1.58
N ASP A 4 6.29 -21.56 0.35
CA ASP A 4 7.70 -21.56 -0.02
C ASP A 4 8.29 -20.14 0.16
N SER A 5 9.49 -20.12 0.72
CA SER A 5 10.24 -18.99 1.26
C SER A 5 10.88 -18.07 0.20
N SER A 6 10.27 -17.96 -0.98
CA SER A 6 10.83 -17.26 -2.15
C SER A 6 9.89 -16.23 -2.79
N SER A 7 8.76 -15.90 -2.15
CA SER A 7 7.91 -14.76 -2.53
C SER A 7 8.14 -13.58 -1.57
N GLN A 8 9.20 -12.80 -1.79
CA GLN A 8 9.28 -11.42 -1.28
C GLN A 8 8.30 -10.49 -2.01
N ALA A 9 7.10 -10.96 -2.32
CA ALA A 9 6.01 -10.06 -2.65
C ALA A 9 5.61 -9.39 -1.33
N SER A 10 6.23 -8.26 -0.98
CA SER A 10 5.55 -7.31 -0.10
C SER A 10 4.20 -7.02 -0.73
N LEU A 11 3.11 -6.99 0.05
CA LEU A 11 1.84 -6.43 -0.40
C LEU A 11 2.15 -5.17 -1.21
N ALA A 12 1.82 -5.18 -2.50
CA ALA A 12 2.14 -4.05 -3.34
C ALA A 12 1.51 -2.82 -2.70
N GLU A 13 2.30 -1.76 -2.59
CA GLU A 13 1.97 -0.57 -1.82
C GLU A 13 0.70 0.12 -2.38
N SER A 14 0.37 -0.18 -3.64
CA SER A 14 -1.00 -0.15 -4.17
C SER A 14 -1.25 -1.31 -5.14
N TYR A 15 -2.50 -1.76 -5.23
CA TYR A 15 -2.96 -2.70 -6.25
C TYR A 15 -4.40 -2.39 -6.64
N VAL A 16 -4.66 -2.64 -7.92
CA VAL A 16 -5.96 -2.48 -8.53
C VAL A 16 -6.44 -3.85 -8.96
N LEU A 17 -7.65 -4.21 -8.60
CA LEU A 17 -8.28 -5.45 -9.01
C LEU A 17 -9.67 -5.19 -9.58
N ILE A 18 -10.16 -6.12 -10.38
CA ILE A 18 -11.53 -6.08 -10.90
C ILE A 18 -12.32 -7.21 -10.24
N VAL A 19 -13.51 -6.89 -9.77
CA VAL A 19 -14.46 -7.83 -9.17
C VAL A 19 -15.71 -7.88 -10.03
N SER A 20 -16.19 -9.08 -10.37
CA SER A 20 -17.46 -9.26 -11.06
C SER A 20 -18.65 -9.06 -10.11
N ALA A 21 -19.84 -8.86 -10.67
CA ALA A 21 -21.05 -8.56 -9.91
C ALA A 21 -21.41 -9.59 -8.81
N ASP A 22 -20.98 -10.84 -8.97
CA ASP A 22 -21.14 -11.93 -7.98
C ASP A 22 -20.13 -11.86 -6.81
N GLY A 23 -19.23 -10.88 -6.84
CA GLY A 23 -18.20 -10.66 -5.82
C GLY A 23 -16.87 -11.35 -6.10
N THR A 24 -16.73 -12.05 -7.22
CA THR A 24 -15.52 -12.80 -7.54
C THR A 24 -14.45 -11.89 -8.12
N CYS A 25 -13.23 -11.95 -7.59
CA CYS A 25 -12.07 -11.27 -8.19
C CYS A 25 -11.74 -11.90 -9.54
N VAL A 26 -11.84 -11.13 -10.63
CA VAL A 26 -11.58 -11.60 -12.00
C VAL A 26 -10.22 -11.18 -12.54
N LEU A 27 -9.61 -10.13 -11.97
CA LEU A 27 -8.27 -9.67 -12.33
C LEU A 27 -7.55 -9.19 -11.08
N HIS A 28 -6.39 -9.78 -10.79
CA HIS A 28 -5.47 -9.31 -9.76
C HIS A 28 -4.03 -9.28 -10.33
N PRO A 29 -3.57 -8.14 -10.89
CA PRO A 29 -2.34 -8.07 -11.70
C PRO A 29 -1.04 -8.47 -10.99
N ARG A 30 -1.04 -8.52 -9.65
CA ARG A 30 0.19 -8.75 -8.86
C ARG A 30 0.17 -10.04 -8.04
N VAL A 31 -1.00 -10.65 -7.87
CA VAL A 31 -1.21 -11.85 -7.04
C VAL A 31 -2.29 -12.68 -7.74
N PRO A 32 -1.93 -13.39 -8.82
CA PRO A 32 -2.89 -14.15 -9.61
C PRO A 32 -3.68 -15.18 -8.79
N GLU A 33 -3.14 -15.64 -7.67
CA GLU A 33 -3.76 -16.59 -6.75
C GLU A 33 -5.05 -16.06 -6.13
N TYR A 34 -5.24 -14.73 -6.13
CA TYR A 34 -6.44 -14.06 -5.62
C TYR A 34 -7.60 -14.06 -6.62
N VAL A 35 -7.34 -14.40 -7.88
CA VAL A 35 -8.41 -14.57 -8.87
C VAL A 35 -9.29 -15.76 -8.48
N GLY A 36 -10.61 -15.59 -8.57
CA GLY A 36 -11.60 -16.58 -8.15
C GLY A 36 -12.01 -16.50 -6.68
N GLN A 37 -11.34 -15.68 -5.87
CA GLN A 37 -11.68 -15.46 -4.46
C GLN A 37 -12.48 -14.17 -4.26
N LYS A 38 -13.05 -13.98 -3.07
CA LYS A 38 -13.79 -12.76 -2.72
C LYS A 38 -12.89 -11.79 -1.93
N PRO A 39 -12.81 -10.50 -2.29
CA PRO A 39 -11.87 -9.59 -1.63
C PRO A 39 -12.05 -9.45 -0.11
N TRP A 40 -13.29 -9.53 0.37
CA TRP A 40 -13.58 -9.46 1.82
C TRP A 40 -13.11 -10.68 2.61
N GLU A 41 -12.71 -11.78 1.96
CA GLU A 41 -12.10 -12.94 2.63
C GLU A 41 -10.64 -12.67 3.03
N TRP A 42 -10.01 -11.63 2.44
CA TRP A 42 -8.66 -11.21 2.78
C TRP A 42 -8.65 -10.15 3.88
N CYS A 43 -9.78 -9.49 4.14
CA CYS A 43 -9.95 -8.58 5.25
C CYS A 43 -9.82 -9.32 6.61
N THR A 44 -9.62 -8.56 7.69
CA THR A 44 -9.86 -9.09 9.04
C THR A 44 -11.34 -9.43 9.25
N SER A 45 -11.66 -10.18 10.30
CA SER A 45 -13.04 -10.52 10.64
C SER A 45 -13.92 -9.28 10.83
N GLU A 46 -13.36 -8.22 11.41
CA GLU A 46 -14.05 -6.97 11.72
C GLU A 46 -14.42 -6.19 10.46
N ASP A 47 -13.56 -6.22 9.44
CA ASP A 47 -13.74 -5.41 8.22
C ASP A 47 -14.41 -6.18 7.06
N SER A 48 -14.52 -7.52 7.17
CA SER A 48 -15.05 -8.37 6.09
C SER A 48 -16.48 -7.99 5.70
N GLU A 49 -17.36 -7.78 6.68
CA GLU A 49 -18.76 -7.45 6.43
C GLU A 49 -18.91 -6.05 5.80
N ALA A 50 -18.24 -5.04 6.36
CA ALA A 50 -18.25 -3.69 5.83
C ALA A 50 -17.71 -3.62 4.39
N CYS A 51 -16.65 -4.38 4.09
CA CYS A 51 -16.10 -4.49 2.75
C CYS A 51 -17.10 -5.10 1.76
N ARG A 52 -17.78 -6.19 2.16
CA ARG A 52 -18.83 -6.82 1.37
C ARG A 52 -20.01 -5.87 1.13
N GLU A 53 -20.47 -5.18 2.17
CA GLU A 53 -21.56 -4.21 2.05
C GLU A 53 -21.22 -3.06 1.10
N ALA A 54 -20.04 -2.47 1.25
CA ALA A 54 -19.57 -1.41 0.35
C ALA A 54 -19.52 -1.89 -1.11
N PHE A 55 -19.08 -3.13 -1.34
CA PHE A 55 -19.10 -3.75 -2.66
C PHE A 55 -20.51 -3.92 -3.22
N VAL A 56 -21.46 -4.43 -2.42
CA VAL A 56 -22.86 -4.57 -2.83
C VAL A 56 -23.46 -3.21 -3.18
N GLN A 57 -23.14 -2.17 -2.40
CA GLN A 57 -23.60 -0.81 -2.67
C GLN A 57 -23.03 -0.26 -3.98
N ALA A 58 -21.75 -0.51 -4.27
CA ALA A 58 -21.12 -0.14 -5.52
C ALA A 58 -21.78 -0.83 -6.73
N CYS A 59 -22.09 -2.13 -6.62
CA CYS A 59 -22.76 -2.88 -7.68
C CYS A 59 -24.20 -2.44 -7.92
N MET A 60 -25.02 -2.43 -6.87
CA MET A 60 -26.47 -2.25 -6.97
C MET A 60 -26.87 -0.79 -7.20
N PHE A 61 -26.17 0.13 -6.55
CA PHE A 61 -26.53 1.56 -6.57
C PHE A 61 -25.53 2.42 -7.32
N ARG A 62 -24.52 1.81 -7.98
CA ARG A 62 -23.51 2.52 -8.76
C ARG A 62 -22.78 3.59 -7.93
N LYS A 63 -22.64 3.34 -6.62
CA LYS A 63 -22.10 4.30 -5.67
C LYS A 63 -20.59 4.10 -5.51
N GLU A 64 -19.82 5.12 -5.87
CA GLU A 64 -18.40 5.17 -5.51
C GLU A 64 -18.24 5.26 -3.98
N SER A 65 -17.29 4.51 -3.45
CA SER A 65 -17.07 4.44 -2.00
C SER A 65 -15.58 4.41 -1.68
N GLN A 66 -15.21 5.05 -0.59
CA GLN A 66 -13.87 5.00 -0.02
C GLN A 66 -13.98 4.68 1.46
N PHE A 67 -13.17 3.74 1.95
CA PHE A 67 -13.11 3.41 3.37
C PHE A 67 -11.76 2.79 3.73
N ILE A 68 -11.46 2.79 5.03
CA ILE A 68 -10.29 2.12 5.58
C ILE A 68 -10.64 0.65 5.83
N THR A 69 -9.75 -0.25 5.44
CA THR A 69 -9.85 -1.68 5.70
C THR A 69 -8.50 -2.26 6.11
N HIS A 70 -8.53 -3.32 6.90
CA HIS A 70 -7.39 -4.08 7.35
C HIS A 70 -7.35 -5.40 6.60
N MET A 71 -6.27 -5.63 5.85
CA MET A 71 -6.08 -6.86 5.09
C MET A 71 -4.98 -7.73 5.70
N ARG A 72 -5.24 -9.03 5.68
CA ARG A 72 -4.29 -10.06 6.08
C ARG A 72 -3.44 -10.45 4.89
N TYR A 73 -2.13 -10.42 5.08
CA TYR A 73 -1.17 -10.86 4.08
C TYR A 73 0.09 -11.38 4.76
N ASP A 74 0.49 -12.60 4.38
CA ASP A 74 1.66 -13.28 4.95
C ASP A 74 1.73 -13.22 6.49
N GLY A 75 0.59 -13.51 7.14
CA GLY A 75 0.46 -13.50 8.60
C GLY A 75 0.48 -12.11 9.26
N ARG A 76 0.55 -11.03 8.49
CA ARG A 76 0.52 -9.64 8.97
C ARG A 76 -0.77 -8.95 8.59
N ILE A 77 -1.11 -7.89 9.32
CA ILE A 77 -2.26 -7.04 9.05
C ILE A 77 -1.77 -5.70 8.54
N PHE A 78 -2.32 -5.25 7.42
CA PHE A 78 -2.01 -3.98 6.80
C PHE A 78 -3.25 -3.11 6.72
N LYS A 79 -3.12 -1.85 7.13
CA LYS A 79 -4.16 -0.85 6.96
C LYS A 79 -4.10 -0.28 5.55
N LEU A 80 -5.24 -0.29 4.87
CA LEU A 80 -5.39 0.12 3.49
C LEU A 80 -6.57 1.12 3.37
N SER A 81 -6.46 2.06 2.45
CA SER A 81 -7.58 2.83 1.92
C SER A 81 -8.07 2.09 0.68
N MET A 82 -9.29 1.58 0.75
CA MET A 82 -9.96 0.91 -0.35
C MET A 82 -10.90 1.90 -1.04
N HIS A 83 -10.83 1.95 -2.36
CA HIS A 83 -11.72 2.73 -3.22
C HIS A 83 -12.44 1.79 -4.17
N LEU A 84 -13.74 1.97 -4.31
CA LEU A 84 -14.61 1.16 -5.15
C LEU A 84 -15.21 2.02 -6.25
N TYR A 85 -14.96 1.65 -7.50
CA TYR A 85 -15.49 2.33 -8.68
C TYR A 85 -16.30 1.35 -9.53
N PRO A 86 -17.63 1.51 -9.63
CA PRO A 86 -18.46 0.70 -10.51
C PRO A 86 -18.04 0.89 -11.98
N LEU A 87 -17.97 -0.21 -12.74
CA LEU A 87 -17.53 -0.24 -14.13
C LEU A 87 -18.68 -0.67 -15.06
N GLY A 88 -18.79 -0.01 -16.22
CA GLY A 88 -19.69 -0.41 -17.33
C GLY A 88 -21.15 -0.61 -16.89
N GLU A 89 -21.94 -1.41 -17.62
CA GLU A 89 -23.28 -1.84 -17.16
C GLU A 89 -23.28 -3.25 -16.57
N GLY A 90 -22.19 -4.01 -16.74
CA GLY A 90 -22.07 -5.42 -16.34
C GLY A 90 -21.89 -5.66 -14.83
N GLY A 91 -22.08 -4.65 -13.99
CA GLY A 91 -21.98 -4.76 -12.52
C GLY A 91 -20.58 -5.06 -11.99
N GLN A 92 -19.54 -4.89 -12.81
CA GLN A 92 -18.15 -5.03 -12.36
C GLN A 92 -17.76 -3.83 -11.49
N VAL A 93 -16.80 -4.03 -10.59
CA VAL A 93 -16.24 -2.97 -9.75
C VAL A 93 -14.73 -3.02 -9.82
N LEU A 94 -14.11 -1.87 -10.07
CA LEU A 94 -12.70 -1.64 -9.86
C LEU A 94 -12.47 -1.37 -8.38
N CYS A 95 -11.66 -2.21 -7.74
CA CYS A 95 -11.24 -1.99 -6.37
C CYS A 95 -9.78 -1.54 -6.39
N SER A 96 -9.52 -0.32 -5.93
CA SER A 96 -8.16 0.19 -5.73
C SER A 96 -7.83 0.16 -4.25
N TYR A 97 -6.70 -0.44 -3.90
CA TYR A 97 -6.17 -0.49 -2.54
C TYR A 97 -4.90 0.34 -2.49
N HIS A 98 -4.86 1.30 -1.57
CA HIS A 98 -3.67 2.08 -1.27
C HIS A 98 -3.26 1.82 0.16
N ARG A 99 -2.00 1.52 0.38
CA ARG A 99 -1.52 1.34 1.75
C ARG A 99 -1.58 2.65 2.52
N VAL A 100 -2.05 2.56 3.76
CA VAL A 100 -2.02 3.66 4.72
C VAL A 100 -0.85 3.41 5.66
N PHE A 101 0.08 4.35 5.70
CA PHE A 101 1.22 4.26 6.61
C PHE A 101 0.83 4.84 7.96
N GLU A 102 0.97 4.05 9.01
CA GLU A 102 0.79 4.51 10.38
C GLU A 102 2.15 4.75 11.04
N GLY A 103 2.17 5.70 11.98
CA GLY A 103 3.34 5.99 12.80
C GLY A 103 4.00 7.33 12.50
N GLU A 104 4.69 7.85 13.51
CA GLU A 104 5.42 9.11 13.40
C GLU A 104 6.86 8.88 12.96
N LEU A 105 7.20 9.48 11.82
CA LEU A 105 8.58 9.68 11.43
C LEU A 105 9.13 10.91 12.15
N THR A 106 10.32 10.76 12.73
CA THR A 106 11.12 11.89 13.19
C THR A 106 11.45 12.81 12.02
N ARG A 107 11.77 14.07 12.29
CA ARG A 107 12.18 15.03 11.26
C ARG A 107 13.33 14.48 10.38
N ARG A 108 14.30 13.81 11.00
CA ARG A 108 15.44 13.22 10.27
C ARG A 108 15.04 12.04 9.40
N GLU A 109 14.18 11.15 9.88
CA GLU A 109 13.64 10.07 9.05
C GLU A 109 12.83 10.61 7.87
N ARG A 110 12.09 11.72 8.01
CA ARG A 110 11.39 12.37 6.88
C ARG A 110 12.35 12.91 5.83
N HIS A 111 13.44 13.57 6.23
CA HIS A 111 14.45 14.06 5.29
C HIS A 111 15.12 12.91 4.53
N VAL A 112 15.49 11.83 5.24
CA VAL A 112 16.04 10.63 4.62
C VAL A 112 15.02 9.99 3.67
N LEU A 113 13.76 9.85 4.10
CA LEU A 113 12.67 9.31 3.28
C LEU A 113 12.47 10.11 1.98
N ALA A 114 12.48 11.44 2.05
CA ALA A 114 12.32 12.30 0.88
C ALA A 114 13.45 12.09 -0.15
N LEU A 115 14.71 12.00 0.32
CA LEU A 115 15.87 11.80 -0.54
C LEU A 115 15.88 10.42 -1.19
N ILE A 116 15.65 9.35 -0.41
CA ILE A 116 15.61 8.00 -0.97
C ILE A 116 14.41 7.81 -1.91
N ALA A 117 13.24 8.41 -1.61
CA ALA A 117 12.09 8.40 -2.51
C ALA A 117 12.40 9.13 -3.84
N GLY A 118 13.24 10.17 -3.79
CA GLY A 118 13.80 10.84 -4.97
C GLY A 118 14.88 10.06 -5.71
N GLY A 119 15.24 8.86 -5.24
CA GLY A 119 16.22 7.98 -5.89
C GLY A 119 17.66 8.14 -5.38
N ALA A 120 17.90 8.92 -4.32
CA ALA A 120 19.23 9.04 -3.74
C ALA A 120 19.66 7.76 -3.01
N ASP A 121 20.90 7.33 -3.20
CA ASP A 121 21.48 6.25 -2.42
C ASP A 121 21.94 6.72 -1.02
N ALA A 122 22.45 5.80 -0.19
CA ALA A 122 22.88 6.13 1.16
C ALA A 122 24.06 7.11 1.22
N LYS A 123 24.91 7.15 0.20
CA LYS A 123 26.06 8.07 0.12
C LYS A 123 25.59 9.46 -0.30
N GLN A 124 24.80 9.56 -1.36
CA GLN A 124 24.21 10.82 -1.83
C GLN A 124 23.34 11.46 -0.74
N THR A 125 22.55 10.65 -0.04
CA THR A 125 21.74 11.11 1.10
C THR A 125 22.62 11.60 2.26
N ALA A 126 23.75 10.93 2.53
CA ALA A 126 24.69 11.34 3.57
C ALA A 126 25.35 12.68 3.23
N ASP A 127 25.80 12.84 1.99
CA ASP A 127 26.39 14.07 1.47
C ASP A 127 25.37 15.22 1.54
N ALA A 128 24.13 15.00 1.12
CA ALA A 128 23.06 16.01 1.16
C ALA A 128 22.67 16.43 2.59
N LEU A 129 22.80 15.54 3.58
CA LEU A 129 22.40 15.79 4.96
C LEU A 129 23.55 16.17 5.89
N GLY A 130 24.81 16.13 5.41
CA GLY A 130 26.01 16.41 6.21
C GLY A 130 26.23 15.40 7.34
N ILE A 131 25.91 14.13 7.12
CA ILE A 131 26.06 13.03 8.10
C ILE A 131 26.82 11.85 7.49
N SER A 132 27.10 10.81 8.26
CA SER A 132 27.80 9.63 7.72
C SER A 132 26.85 8.67 6.96
N PRO A 133 27.34 7.94 5.95
CA PRO A 133 26.57 6.89 5.29
C PRO A 133 26.12 5.76 6.21
N SER A 134 26.81 5.51 7.34
CA SER A 134 26.33 4.56 8.35
C SER A 134 25.09 5.09 9.07
N THR A 135 25.10 6.37 9.48
CA THR A 135 23.93 6.99 10.12
C THR A 135 22.72 7.03 9.18
N VAL A 136 22.92 7.26 7.88
CA VAL A 136 21.82 7.16 6.90
C VAL A 136 21.24 5.75 6.86
N ARG A 137 22.08 4.70 6.85
CA ARG A 137 21.61 3.30 6.87
C ARG A 137 20.81 2.99 8.13
N ASP A 138 21.20 3.55 9.28
CA ASP A 138 20.45 3.40 10.53
C ASP A 138 19.06 4.07 10.44
N TYR A 139 18.97 5.27 9.86
CA TYR A 139 17.69 5.91 9.59
C TYR A 139 16.83 5.10 8.60
N ILE A 140 17.41 4.59 7.51
CA ILE A 140 16.70 3.73 6.55
C ILE A 140 16.17 2.49 7.26
N ALA A 141 16.98 1.81 8.10
CA ALA A 141 16.53 0.66 8.87
C ALA A 141 15.38 1.02 9.83
N GLY A 142 15.44 2.19 10.47
CA GLY A 142 14.35 2.76 11.26
C GLY A 142 13.06 2.94 10.46
N ILE A 143 13.14 3.58 9.30
CA ILE A 143 12.01 3.81 8.38
C ILE A 143 11.42 2.48 7.91
N LYS A 144 12.25 1.54 7.45
CA LYS A 144 11.81 0.20 7.02
C LYS A 144 11.05 -0.51 8.13
N ARG A 145 11.53 -0.43 9.38
CA ARG A 145 10.87 -1.04 10.53
C ARG A 145 9.55 -0.35 10.89
N LYS A 146 9.49 0.98 10.85
CA LYS A 146 8.29 1.77 11.19
C LYS A 146 7.19 1.61 10.15
N LEU A 147 7.55 1.72 8.87
CA LEU A 147 6.60 1.76 7.77
C LEU A 147 6.40 0.40 7.11
N HIS A 148 7.22 -0.59 7.43
CA HIS A 148 7.28 -1.89 6.74
C HIS A 148 7.36 -1.76 5.22
N VAL A 149 8.17 -0.80 4.74
CA VAL A 149 8.50 -0.61 3.32
C VAL A 149 9.90 -1.18 3.08
N VAL A 150 10.10 -1.87 1.97
CA VAL A 150 11.43 -2.42 1.60
C VAL A 150 11.83 -2.14 0.17
N THR A 151 10.88 -1.72 -0.68
CA THR A 151 11.10 -1.42 -2.09
C THR A 151 11.14 0.09 -2.33
N GLN A 152 11.69 0.49 -3.47
CA GLN A 152 11.77 1.89 -3.89
C GLN A 152 10.36 2.50 -4.08
N GLU A 153 9.44 1.72 -4.63
CA GLU A 153 8.05 2.14 -4.81
C GLU A 153 7.37 2.39 -3.45
N GLY A 154 7.66 1.56 -2.44
CA GLY A 154 7.15 1.74 -1.09
C GLY A 154 7.68 3.00 -0.41
N PHE A 155 8.97 3.31 -0.57
CA PHE A 155 9.50 4.59 -0.11
C PHE A 155 8.85 5.78 -0.81
N THR A 156 8.62 5.67 -2.12
CA THR A 156 7.98 6.74 -2.92
C THR A 156 6.54 6.97 -2.47
N LEU A 157 5.75 5.90 -2.30
CA LEU A 157 4.38 6.02 -1.81
C LEU A 157 4.34 6.56 -0.38
N ALA A 158 5.23 6.10 0.50
CA ALA A 158 5.34 6.61 1.86
C ALA A 158 5.67 8.11 1.86
N ALA A 159 6.62 8.56 1.04
CA ALA A 159 6.95 9.97 0.91
C ALA A 159 5.72 10.79 0.46
N HIS A 160 4.98 10.31 -0.54
CA HIS A 160 3.73 10.95 -0.97
C HIS A 160 2.69 11.00 0.15
N HIS A 161 2.48 9.89 0.87
CA HIS A 161 1.56 9.81 2.00
C HIS A 161 1.88 10.84 3.10
N PHE A 162 3.17 11.05 3.38
CA PHE A 162 3.61 12.06 4.36
C PHE A 162 3.75 13.48 3.78
N GLY A 163 3.30 13.72 2.54
CA GLY A 163 3.38 15.03 1.90
C GLY A 163 4.80 15.49 1.55
N LEU A 164 5.75 14.56 1.44
CA LEU A 164 7.17 14.83 1.17
C LEU A 164 7.48 14.87 -0.34
N SER A 165 6.46 14.89 -1.20
CA SER A 165 6.60 14.91 -2.66
C SER A 165 6.74 16.35 -3.18
N ARG A 166 7.91 16.95 -2.95
CA ARG A 166 8.49 18.07 -3.73
C ARG A 166 9.98 18.24 -3.41
N THR A 167 10.70 18.72 -4.41
CA THR A 167 12.16 18.73 -4.61
C THR A 167 12.95 19.58 -3.59
N PRO A 168 14.27 19.34 -3.42
CA PRO A 168 15.13 20.08 -2.48
C PRO A 168 15.40 21.57 -2.79
N GLU A 169 14.50 22.30 -3.45
CA GLU A 169 14.74 23.70 -3.89
C GLU A 169 13.98 24.78 -3.11
N GLU A 170 13.23 24.46 -2.04
CA GLU A 170 12.48 25.48 -1.28
C GLU A 170 12.65 25.39 0.25
N VAL A 171 13.90 25.34 0.75
CA VAL A 171 14.23 25.71 2.15
C VAL A 171 15.48 26.58 2.19
#